data_AF-A0A960PFV0-F1
#
_entry.id   AF-A0A960PFV0-F1
#
_cell.length_a   1.000
_cell.length_b   1.000
_cell.length_c   1.000
_cell.angle_alpha   90.00
_cell.angle_beta   90.00
_cell.angle_gamma   90.00
#
_symmetry.space_group_name_H-M   'P 1'
#
loop_
_entity.id
_entity.type
_entity.pdbx_description
1 polymer ?
#
loop_
_entity_poly.entity_id
_entity_poly.type
_entity_poly.pdbx_seq_one_letter_code
_entity_poly.pdbx_strand_id
1 'polypeptide(L)'
;MTGEKRVAPAILAMVLLACGGGVDRASAMTRVADDAAETFEALPGVADEATAAIESACASGEVADFEAASEAVAAAQERWHATEALWMGPVTDRRSNALIDWPAGVDDIDELLAATEPETIDAGYLAEFVGADTRGYGAARQLLADAPIEGRACDYTVAAAELAATEINEIVQAWTGAEDRPFREELADPETGIDLAVNQLIVVLAGSEPDQLPARATSVELVLFGDDGGSGLTAMVDDDLTARLRTETDTMIAAAQADEPDADTVAAMEELRATVATELVAELGVTVTFSDADGDSAG
;
A
#
# COMPACT_ATOMS: atom_id res chain seq x y z
N MET A 1 -83.19 -15.04 21.13
CA MET A 1 -82.59 -14.01 22.00
C MET A 1 -81.09 -14.15 21.88
N THR A 2 -80.58 -13.33 20.97
CA THR A 2 -79.20 -13.16 20.54
C THR A 2 -78.38 -12.48 21.64
N GLY A 3 -77.24 -13.06 22.00
CA GLY A 3 -76.23 -12.45 22.85
C GLY A 3 -74.91 -12.35 22.08
N GLU A 4 -74.68 -11.20 21.47
CA GLU A 4 -73.45 -10.82 20.76
C GLU A 4 -72.22 -10.89 21.68
N LYS A 5 -71.24 -11.73 21.32
CA LYS A 5 -69.87 -11.56 21.80
C LYS A 5 -69.15 -10.61 20.85
N ARG A 6 -68.93 -9.37 21.29
CA ARG A 6 -68.05 -8.42 20.60
C ARG A 6 -66.60 -8.90 20.73
N VAL A 7 -66.03 -9.35 19.63
CA VAL A 7 -64.58 -9.54 19.47
C VAL A 7 -64.04 -8.21 18.97
N ALA A 8 -63.22 -7.54 19.78
CA ALA A 8 -62.50 -6.34 19.36
C ALA A 8 -61.41 -6.73 18.35
N PRO A 9 -61.24 -6.00 17.23
CA PRO A 9 -60.11 -6.22 16.34
C PRO A 9 -58.86 -5.65 17.01
N ALA A 10 -57.95 -6.54 17.41
CA ALA A 10 -56.58 -6.15 17.69
C ALA A 10 -55.93 -5.74 16.37
N ILE A 11 -55.92 -4.45 16.09
CA ILE A 11 -55.11 -3.86 15.03
C ILE A 11 -53.66 -4.04 15.50
N LEU A 12 -53.02 -5.07 14.96
CA LEU A 12 -51.59 -5.30 15.09
C LEU A 12 -50.91 -4.19 14.27
N ALA A 13 -50.54 -3.10 14.93
CA ALA A 13 -49.65 -2.11 14.36
C ALA A 13 -48.27 -2.77 14.19
N MET A 14 -47.99 -3.29 12.99
CA MET A 14 -46.63 -3.52 12.55
C MET A 14 -45.98 -2.15 12.40
N VAL A 15 -45.31 -1.70 13.45
CA VAL A 15 -44.28 -0.69 13.32
C VAL A 15 -43.16 -1.36 12.54
N LEU A 16 -43.09 -1.08 11.24
CA LEU A 16 -41.87 -1.22 10.46
C LEU A 16 -40.84 -0.27 11.09
N LEU A 17 -40.08 -0.78 12.05
CA LEU A 17 -38.75 -0.26 12.33
C LEU A 17 -37.96 -0.53 11.05
N ALA A 18 -37.82 0.48 10.20
CA ALA A 18 -36.73 0.53 9.26
C ALA A 18 -35.45 0.46 10.10
N CYS A 19 -34.74 -0.66 10.05
CA CYS A 19 -33.39 -0.78 10.56
C CYS A 19 -32.50 0.14 9.71
N GLY A 20 -32.34 1.39 10.13
CA GLY A 20 -31.19 2.21 9.75
C GLY A 20 -29.95 1.69 10.47
N GLY A 21 -29.56 0.46 10.15
CA GLY A 21 -28.39 -0.21 10.72
C GLY A 21 -27.18 0.10 9.85
N GLY A 22 -26.72 1.35 9.88
CA GLY A 22 -25.39 1.67 9.36
C GLY A 22 -24.33 0.95 10.22
N VAL A 23 -23.22 0.54 9.59
CA VAL A 23 -22.05 0.05 10.33
C VAL A 23 -21.54 1.20 11.19
N ASP A 24 -21.28 0.95 12.47
CA ASP A 24 -20.69 1.99 13.31
C ASP A 24 -19.22 2.21 12.92
N ARG A 25 -18.77 3.47 12.99
CA ARG A 25 -17.44 3.87 12.51
C ARG A 25 -16.30 3.11 13.18
N ALA A 26 -16.44 2.77 14.46
CA ALA A 26 -15.41 2.02 15.18
C ALA A 26 -15.29 0.58 14.65
N SER A 27 -16.41 -0.10 14.41
CA SER A 27 -16.39 -1.44 13.79
C SER A 27 -15.82 -1.41 12.36
N ALA A 28 -16.15 -0.38 11.57
CA ALA A 28 -15.61 -0.22 10.22
C ALA A 28 -14.09 0.00 10.24
N MET A 29 -13.59 0.93 11.05
CA MET A 29 -12.16 1.19 11.15
C MET A 29 -11.37 0.04 11.76
N THR A 30 -11.97 -0.73 12.68
CA THR A 30 -11.35 -1.99 13.14
C THR A 30 -11.10 -2.93 11.97
N ARG A 31 -12.05 -3.07 11.04
CA ARG A 31 -11.85 -3.93 9.86
C ARG A 31 -10.81 -3.38 8.90
N VAL A 32 -10.84 -2.07 8.60
CA VAL A 32 -9.80 -1.42 7.79
C VAL A 32 -8.41 -1.67 8.39
N ALA A 33 -8.27 -1.57 9.71
CA ALA A 33 -7.01 -1.80 10.40
C ALA A 33 -6.59 -3.28 10.40
N ASP A 34 -7.54 -4.20 10.49
CA ASP A 34 -7.28 -5.64 10.41
C ASP A 34 -6.82 -6.05 8.99
N ASP A 35 -7.51 -5.58 7.95
CA ASP A 35 -7.16 -5.81 6.54
C ASP A 35 -5.78 -5.21 6.20
N ALA A 36 -5.48 -4.02 6.74
CA ALA A 36 -4.18 -3.39 6.61
C ALA A 36 -3.07 -4.20 7.29
N ALA A 37 -3.31 -4.69 8.52
CA ALA A 37 -2.35 -5.51 9.25
C ALA A 37 -2.05 -6.83 8.51
N GLU A 38 -3.08 -7.53 8.01
CA GLU A 38 -2.91 -8.74 7.21
C GLU A 38 -2.10 -8.47 5.94
N THR A 39 -2.32 -7.31 5.33
CA THR A 39 -1.58 -6.88 4.14
C THR A 39 -0.09 -6.71 4.40
N PHE A 40 0.30 -6.07 5.51
CA PHE A 40 1.71 -5.96 5.89
C PHE A 40 2.31 -7.29 6.35
N GLU A 41 1.57 -8.11 7.10
CA GLU A 41 2.05 -9.42 7.59
C GLU A 41 2.40 -10.41 6.45
N ALA A 42 1.87 -10.19 5.25
CA ALA A 42 2.21 -10.98 4.07
C ALA A 42 3.53 -10.57 3.39
N LEU A 43 4.09 -9.38 3.67
CA LEU A 43 5.29 -8.87 3.00
C LEU A 43 6.58 -9.63 3.34
N PRO A 44 6.87 -10.05 4.59
CA PRO A 44 8.14 -10.69 4.91
C PRO A 44 8.41 -11.94 4.06
N GLY A 45 7.38 -12.73 3.76
CA GLY A 45 7.53 -13.95 2.97
C GLY A 45 8.06 -13.70 1.55
N VAL A 46 7.53 -12.68 0.85
CA VAL A 46 8.01 -12.34 -0.50
C VAL A 46 9.37 -11.64 -0.48
N ALA A 47 9.66 -10.89 0.59
CA ALA A 47 10.96 -10.24 0.76
C ALA A 47 12.09 -11.24 1.02
N ASP A 48 11.82 -12.26 1.85
CA ASP A 48 12.74 -13.38 2.11
C ASP A 48 12.99 -14.20 0.83
N GLU A 49 11.94 -14.44 0.04
CA GLU A 49 12.04 -15.15 -1.25
C GLU A 49 12.91 -14.39 -2.25
N ALA A 50 12.71 -13.08 -2.39
CA ALA A 50 13.54 -12.23 -3.25
C ALA A 50 15.02 -12.27 -2.84
N THR A 51 15.31 -12.12 -1.54
CA THR A 51 16.67 -12.17 -1.01
C THR A 51 17.33 -13.52 -1.27
N ALA A 52 16.64 -14.63 -0.96
CA ALA A 52 17.16 -15.97 -1.18
C ALA A 52 17.38 -16.30 -2.68
N ALA A 53 16.51 -15.79 -3.56
CA ALA A 53 16.66 -15.97 -5.00
C ALA A 53 17.92 -15.27 -5.54
N ILE A 54 18.20 -14.04 -5.10
CA ILE A 54 19.42 -13.31 -5.46
C ILE A 54 20.66 -14.05 -4.93
N GLU A 55 20.66 -14.49 -3.67
CA GLU A 55 21.76 -15.26 -3.10
C GLU A 55 22.04 -16.53 -3.90
N SER A 56 20.99 -17.26 -4.28
CA SER A 56 21.09 -18.47 -5.10
C SER A 56 21.69 -18.17 -6.47
N ALA A 57 21.22 -17.12 -7.14
CA ALA A 57 21.72 -16.70 -8.45
C ALA A 57 23.20 -16.28 -8.41
N CYS A 58 23.58 -15.52 -7.39
CA CYS A 58 24.97 -15.11 -7.18
C CYS A 58 25.89 -16.28 -6.82
N ALA A 59 25.39 -17.32 -6.15
CA ALA A 59 26.14 -18.53 -5.85
C ALA A 59 26.32 -19.45 -7.07
N SER A 60 25.32 -19.53 -7.95
CA SER A 60 25.35 -20.41 -9.12
C SER A 60 26.04 -19.77 -10.33
N GLY A 61 25.82 -18.46 -10.53
CA GLY A 61 26.22 -17.74 -11.74
C GLY A 61 25.41 -18.12 -12.99
N GLU A 62 24.31 -18.87 -12.85
CA GLU A 62 23.50 -19.33 -13.98
C GLU A 62 22.46 -18.28 -14.37
N VAL A 63 22.31 -18.03 -15.68
CA VAL A 63 21.34 -17.05 -16.21
C VAL A 63 19.91 -17.35 -15.75
N ALA A 64 19.52 -18.63 -15.72
CA ALA A 64 18.19 -19.04 -15.30
C ALA A 64 17.90 -18.70 -13.83
N ASP A 65 18.91 -18.73 -12.95
CA ASP A 65 18.74 -18.35 -11.55
C ASP A 65 18.63 -16.82 -11.39
N PHE A 66 19.32 -16.05 -12.23
CA PHE A 66 19.15 -14.59 -12.28
C PHE A 66 17.78 -14.16 -12.84
N GLU A 67 17.22 -14.91 -13.80
CA GLU A 67 15.84 -14.72 -14.25
C GLU A 67 14.86 -14.95 -13.09
N ALA A 68 15.04 -16.03 -12.33
CA ALA A 68 14.23 -16.31 -11.14
C ALA A 68 14.40 -15.24 -10.04
N ALA A 69 15.61 -14.73 -9.82
CA ALA A 69 15.86 -13.62 -8.90
C ALA A 69 15.16 -12.33 -9.34
N SER A 70 15.17 -12.04 -10.64
CA SER A 70 14.46 -10.88 -11.21
C SER A 70 12.95 -10.99 -11.01
N GLU A 71 12.38 -12.17 -11.23
CA GLU A 71 10.96 -12.43 -10.99
C GLU A 71 10.60 -12.29 -9.50
N ALA A 72 11.43 -12.80 -8.59
CA ALA A 72 11.20 -12.71 -7.16
C ALA A 72 11.28 -11.26 -6.63
N VAL A 73 12.23 -10.47 -7.12
CA VAL A 73 12.30 -9.02 -6.81
C VAL A 73 11.06 -8.29 -7.34
N ALA A 74 10.65 -8.56 -8.57
CA ALA A 74 9.45 -7.94 -9.13
C ALA A 74 8.19 -8.27 -8.31
N ALA A 75 8.05 -9.52 -7.85
CA ALA A 75 6.95 -9.93 -6.98
C ALA A 75 6.98 -9.23 -5.60
N ALA A 76 8.16 -9.04 -5.02
CA ALA A 76 8.30 -8.29 -3.76
C ALA A 76 7.94 -6.81 -3.94
N GLN A 77 8.37 -6.18 -5.03
CA GLN A 77 7.98 -4.81 -5.38
C GLN A 77 6.47 -4.69 -5.58
N GLU A 78 5.86 -5.56 -6.39
CA GLU A 78 4.41 -5.56 -6.61
C GLU A 78 3.64 -5.65 -5.28
N ARG A 79 4.06 -6.56 -4.39
CA ARG A 79 3.42 -6.70 -3.08
C ARG A 79 3.62 -5.47 -2.19
N TRP A 80 4.80 -4.85 -2.21
CA TRP A 80 5.08 -3.61 -1.49
C TRP A 80 4.20 -2.47 -1.99
N HIS A 81 4.09 -2.27 -3.30
CA HIS A 81 3.27 -1.22 -3.91
C HIS A 81 1.76 -1.48 -3.75
N ALA A 82 1.34 -2.73 -3.55
CA ALA A 82 -0.02 -3.08 -3.14
C ALA A 82 -0.38 -2.61 -1.72
N THR A 83 0.53 -1.93 -1.02
CA THR A 83 0.30 -1.32 0.30
C THR A 83 0.28 0.21 0.27
N GLU A 84 0.41 0.86 -0.88
CA GLU A 84 0.60 2.32 -0.98
C GLU A 84 -0.50 3.16 -0.33
N ALA A 85 -1.78 2.78 -0.48
CA ALA A 85 -2.90 3.42 0.21
C ALA A 85 -2.83 3.30 1.74
N LEU A 86 -1.90 2.50 2.27
CA LEU A 86 -1.60 2.30 3.68
C LEU A 86 -0.24 2.89 4.09
N TRP A 87 0.45 3.65 3.23
CA TRP A 87 1.73 4.28 3.55
C TRP A 87 1.57 5.52 4.45
N MET A 88 1.09 5.26 5.65
CA MET A 88 0.85 6.21 6.73
C MET A 88 1.52 5.72 8.02
N GLY A 89 1.68 6.61 9.00
CA GLY A 89 2.27 6.27 10.30
C GLY A 89 3.68 5.68 10.13
N PRO A 90 3.95 4.43 10.57
CA PRO A 90 5.29 3.84 10.54
C PRO A 90 6.00 3.92 9.18
N VAL A 91 5.26 3.75 8.07
CA VAL A 91 5.85 3.80 6.73
C VAL A 91 6.38 5.21 6.43
N THR A 92 5.61 6.24 6.76
CA THR A 92 5.99 7.64 6.55
C THR A 92 7.07 8.09 7.53
N ASP A 93 6.92 7.73 8.82
CA ASP A 93 7.84 8.11 9.90
C ASP A 93 9.25 7.58 9.67
N ARG A 94 9.34 6.36 9.14
CA ARG A 94 10.60 5.70 8.80
C ARG A 94 11.08 6.01 7.39
N ARG A 95 10.25 6.64 6.56
CA ARG A 95 10.49 6.90 5.14
C ARG A 95 10.79 5.60 4.39
N SER A 96 10.04 4.53 4.69
CA SER A 96 10.42 3.18 4.30
C SER A 96 10.52 2.96 2.79
N ASN A 97 9.75 3.70 1.97
CA ASN A 97 9.90 3.60 0.52
C ASN A 97 11.32 3.97 0.04
N ALA A 98 11.99 4.89 0.72
CA ALA A 98 13.38 5.28 0.43
C ALA A 98 14.42 4.21 0.80
N LEU A 99 14.01 3.13 1.47
CA LEU A 99 14.83 1.98 1.85
C LEU A 99 14.42 0.72 1.09
N ILE A 100 13.13 0.59 0.75
CA ILE A 100 12.55 -0.59 0.13
C ILE A 100 12.59 -0.51 -1.39
N ASP A 101 12.01 0.54 -1.99
CA ASP A 101 11.85 0.59 -3.45
C ASP A 101 11.80 2.01 -4.01
N TRP A 102 12.91 2.74 -3.86
CA TRP A 102 13.06 4.05 -4.48
C TRP A 102 13.58 3.92 -5.92
N PRO A 103 13.20 4.83 -6.84
CA PRO A 103 13.75 4.85 -8.20
C PRO A 103 15.28 4.87 -8.22
N ALA A 104 15.87 3.97 -9.00
CA ALA A 104 17.31 3.78 -9.05
C ALA A 104 18.04 4.91 -9.82
N GLY A 105 19.09 5.47 -9.21
CA GLY A 105 20.06 6.37 -9.82
C GLY A 105 21.22 5.59 -10.41
N VAL A 106 21.13 5.25 -11.70
CA VAL A 106 22.09 4.36 -12.38
C VAL A 106 23.53 4.86 -12.24
N ASP A 107 23.76 6.17 -12.42
CA ASP A 107 25.09 6.77 -12.34
C ASP A 107 25.71 6.64 -10.93
N ASP A 108 24.89 6.77 -9.88
CA ASP A 108 25.34 6.68 -8.49
C ASP A 108 25.62 5.23 -8.06
N ILE A 109 24.82 4.27 -8.56
CA ILE A 109 25.08 2.83 -8.40
C ILE A 109 26.41 2.45 -9.06
N ASP A 110 26.63 2.90 -10.30
CA ASP A 110 27.88 2.65 -11.02
C ASP A 110 29.10 3.25 -10.30
N GLU A 111 28.97 4.46 -9.75
CA GLU A 111 30.03 5.09 -8.94
C GLU A 111 30.36 4.28 -7.69
N LEU A 112 29.34 3.82 -6.94
CA LEU A 112 29.52 3.01 -5.73
C LEU A 112 30.19 1.65 -6.02
N LEU A 113 29.82 1.02 -7.13
CA LEU A 113 30.40 -0.26 -7.56
C LEU A 113 31.84 -0.09 -8.08
N ALA A 114 32.17 1.04 -8.71
CA ALA A 114 33.52 1.34 -9.16
C ALA A 114 34.46 1.76 -8.01
N ALA A 115 33.91 2.21 -6.89
CA ALA A 115 34.69 2.63 -5.72
C ALA A 115 35.40 1.45 -5.03
N THR A 116 36.62 1.71 -4.54
CA THR A 116 37.39 0.73 -3.75
C THR A 116 37.03 0.74 -2.26
N GLU A 117 36.38 1.80 -1.80
CA GLU A 117 35.89 1.96 -0.43
C GLU A 117 34.38 2.21 -0.48
N PRO A 118 33.58 1.61 0.42
CA PRO A 118 34.03 0.67 1.45
C PRO A 118 34.45 -0.67 0.84
N GLU A 119 35.35 -1.40 1.52
CA GLU A 119 35.77 -2.75 1.12
C GLU A 119 34.55 -3.69 1.02
N THR A 120 33.64 -3.60 1.99
CA THR A 120 32.38 -4.37 2.04
C THR A 120 31.18 -3.43 1.89
N ILE A 121 30.21 -3.82 1.05
CA ILE A 121 28.89 -3.19 1.01
C ILE A 121 27.90 -4.18 1.63
N ASP A 122 27.35 -3.85 2.79
CA ASP A 122 26.31 -4.60 3.47
C ASP A 122 25.05 -3.73 3.67
N ALA A 123 23.94 -4.36 4.10
CA ALA A 123 22.66 -3.65 4.31
C ALA A 123 22.78 -2.48 5.29
N GLY A 124 23.64 -2.60 6.32
CA GLY A 124 23.88 -1.54 7.29
C GLY A 124 24.56 -0.33 6.67
N TYR A 125 25.57 -0.56 5.84
CA TYR A 125 26.23 0.51 5.08
C TYR A 125 25.25 1.22 4.14
N LEU A 126 24.42 0.46 3.41
CA LEU A 126 23.40 1.04 2.51
C LEU A 126 22.36 1.88 3.27
N ALA A 127 21.95 1.43 4.46
CA ALA A 127 21.00 2.15 5.30
C ALA A 127 21.57 3.50 5.81
N GLU A 128 22.82 3.50 6.26
CA GLU A 128 23.42 4.63 6.99
C GLU A 128 24.10 5.65 6.07
N PHE A 129 24.73 5.22 4.98
CA PHE A 129 25.65 6.06 4.20
C PHE A 129 25.26 6.28 2.75
N VAL A 130 24.27 5.57 2.23
CA VAL A 130 23.92 5.58 0.80
C VAL A 130 22.56 6.24 0.57
N GLY A 131 22.47 7.00 -0.53
CA GLY A 131 21.25 7.68 -0.96
C GLY A 131 20.10 6.72 -1.28
N ALA A 132 18.87 7.24 -1.28
CA ALA A 132 17.67 6.43 -1.53
C ALA A 132 17.66 5.77 -2.91
N ASP A 133 18.15 6.49 -3.92
CA ASP A 133 18.30 6.07 -5.31
C ASP A 133 19.38 4.99 -5.54
N THR A 134 20.17 4.67 -4.53
CA THR A 134 21.31 3.75 -4.64
C THR A 134 21.14 2.55 -3.71
N ARG A 135 19.90 2.17 -3.35
CA ARG A 135 19.60 1.04 -2.46
C ARG A 135 18.20 0.46 -2.68
N GLY A 136 17.88 -0.64 -1.99
CA GLY A 136 16.58 -1.31 -2.08
C GLY A 136 16.35 -2.06 -3.39
N TYR A 137 15.11 -2.48 -3.62
CA TYR A 137 14.69 -3.27 -4.78
C TYR A 137 14.86 -2.53 -6.10
N GLY A 138 14.62 -1.22 -6.15
CA GLY A 138 14.86 -0.41 -7.34
C GLY A 138 16.29 -0.56 -7.85
N ALA A 139 17.27 -0.46 -6.95
CA ALA A 139 18.68 -0.62 -7.29
C ALA A 139 19.06 -2.09 -7.57
N ALA A 140 18.53 -3.05 -6.83
CA ALA A 140 18.75 -4.47 -7.11
C ALA A 140 18.23 -4.86 -8.51
N ARG A 141 17.04 -4.39 -8.89
CA ARG A 141 16.44 -4.60 -10.21
C ARG A 141 17.32 -4.04 -11.33
N GLN A 142 17.93 -2.87 -11.12
CA GLN A 142 18.83 -2.27 -12.10
C GLN A 142 20.00 -3.20 -12.45
N LEU A 143 20.63 -3.83 -11.45
CA LEU A 143 21.74 -4.75 -11.69
C LEU A 143 21.30 -6.10 -12.24
N LEU A 144 20.14 -6.60 -11.82
CA LEU A 144 19.57 -7.84 -12.36
C LEU A 144 19.23 -7.71 -13.85
N ALA A 145 18.94 -6.51 -14.35
CA ALA A 145 18.72 -6.28 -15.78
C ALA A 145 19.97 -6.54 -16.64
N ASP A 146 21.17 -6.39 -16.06
CA ASP A 146 22.46 -6.63 -16.71
C ASP A 146 23.06 -8.01 -16.35
N ALA A 147 22.25 -8.89 -15.76
CA ALA A 147 22.67 -10.23 -15.35
C ALA A 147 23.24 -11.07 -16.52
N PRO A 148 24.17 -12.01 -16.25
CA PRO A 148 24.68 -12.39 -14.93
C PRO A 148 25.66 -11.37 -14.35
N ILE A 149 25.56 -11.14 -13.04
CA ILE A 149 26.46 -10.27 -12.27
C ILE A 149 27.37 -11.11 -11.36
N GLU A 150 28.51 -10.56 -10.94
CA GLU A 150 29.50 -11.26 -10.10
C GLU A 150 30.21 -10.33 -9.10
N GLY A 151 30.86 -10.94 -8.09
CA GLY A 151 31.71 -10.23 -7.13
C GLY A 151 30.96 -9.11 -6.41
N ARG A 152 31.53 -7.90 -6.41
CA ARG A 152 30.99 -6.73 -5.71
C ARG A 152 29.56 -6.37 -6.14
N ALA A 153 29.20 -6.57 -7.40
CA ALA A 153 27.84 -6.33 -7.88
C ALA A 153 26.85 -7.34 -7.24
N CYS A 154 27.26 -8.59 -7.08
CA CYS A 154 26.48 -9.59 -6.33
C CYS A 154 26.37 -9.23 -4.85
N ASP A 155 27.47 -8.89 -4.19
CA ASP A 155 27.47 -8.50 -2.78
C ASP A 155 26.53 -7.31 -2.53
N TYR A 156 26.59 -6.29 -3.40
CA TYR A 156 25.70 -5.13 -3.36
C TYR A 156 24.23 -5.51 -3.60
N THR A 157 23.93 -6.36 -4.59
CA THR A 157 22.54 -6.73 -4.92
C THR A 157 21.89 -7.51 -3.78
N VAL A 158 22.65 -8.40 -3.13
CA VAL A 158 22.21 -9.10 -1.90
C VAL A 158 21.96 -8.08 -0.78
N ALA A 159 22.92 -7.19 -0.50
CA ALA A 159 22.78 -6.19 0.55
C ALA A 159 21.57 -5.25 0.34
N ALA A 160 21.26 -4.90 -0.91
CA ALA A 160 20.12 -4.06 -1.26
C ALA A 160 18.78 -4.76 -0.98
N ALA A 161 18.66 -6.06 -1.30
CA ALA A 161 17.49 -6.86 -0.99
C ALA A 161 17.34 -7.13 0.52
N GLU A 162 18.44 -7.41 1.21
CA GLU A 162 18.47 -7.57 2.67
C GLU A 162 18.02 -6.30 3.40
N LEU A 163 18.43 -5.12 2.91
CA LEU A 163 17.98 -3.84 3.45
C LEU A 163 16.46 -3.69 3.34
N ALA A 164 15.91 -3.94 2.15
CA ALA A 164 14.47 -3.87 1.91
C ALA A 164 13.70 -4.86 2.80
N ALA A 165 14.17 -6.10 2.90
CA ALA A 165 13.58 -7.12 3.77
C ALA A 165 13.65 -6.74 5.26
N THR A 166 14.76 -6.14 5.70
CA THR A 166 14.92 -5.65 7.07
C THR A 166 13.90 -4.54 7.37
N GLU A 167 13.77 -3.56 6.47
CA GLU A 167 12.82 -2.47 6.67
C GLU A 167 11.35 -2.97 6.62
N ILE A 168 11.02 -3.91 5.74
CA ILE A 168 9.70 -4.57 5.72
C ILE A 168 9.39 -5.18 7.08
N ASN A 169 10.32 -5.93 7.68
CA ASN A 169 10.11 -6.54 9.00
C ASN A 169 9.89 -5.48 10.10
N GLU A 170 10.61 -4.36 10.03
CA GLU A 170 10.43 -3.25 10.96
C GLU A 170 9.05 -2.59 10.84
N ILE A 171 8.53 -2.45 9.62
CA ILE A 171 7.16 -1.96 9.38
C ILE A 171 6.14 -2.93 9.97
N VAL A 172 6.27 -4.23 9.70
CA VAL A 172 5.35 -5.23 10.27
C VAL A 172 5.33 -5.15 11.79
N GLN A 173 6.50 -5.06 12.43
CA GLN A 173 6.57 -4.91 13.89
C GLN A 173 5.90 -3.62 14.39
N ALA A 174 6.07 -2.50 13.70
CA ALA A 174 5.41 -1.24 14.07
C ALA A 174 3.88 -1.29 13.85
N TRP A 175 3.42 -2.03 12.85
CA TRP A 175 2.00 -2.16 12.52
C TRP A 175 1.26 -3.17 13.40
N THR A 176 1.88 -4.31 13.73
CA THR A 176 1.20 -5.47 14.33
C THR A 176 1.89 -6.02 15.58
N GLY A 177 3.10 -5.54 15.90
CA GLY A 177 3.91 -6.04 17.00
C GLY A 177 3.33 -5.77 18.40
N ALA A 178 3.94 -6.42 19.40
CA ALA A 178 3.50 -6.37 20.81
C ALA A 178 3.97 -5.10 21.56
N GLU A 179 4.37 -4.05 20.86
CA GLU A 179 4.75 -2.78 21.48
C GLU A 179 3.56 -2.07 22.14
N ASP A 180 3.82 -1.07 22.98
CA ASP A 180 2.77 -0.27 23.62
C ASP A 180 2.01 0.56 22.56
N ARG A 181 0.92 0.01 22.04
CA ARG A 181 0.02 0.52 20.97
C ARG A 181 0.60 0.38 19.57
N PRO A 182 0.43 -0.78 18.90
CA PRO A 182 0.76 -0.91 17.48
C PRO A 182 -0.08 0.06 16.63
N PHE A 183 0.44 0.47 15.46
CA PHE A 183 -0.25 1.43 14.61
C PHE A 183 -1.65 0.97 14.16
N ARG A 184 -1.89 -0.35 14.08
CA ARG A 184 -3.23 -0.92 13.90
C ARG A 184 -4.26 -0.37 14.90
N GLU A 185 -3.89 -0.18 16.17
CA GLU A 185 -4.81 0.37 17.19
C GLU A 185 -5.12 1.86 16.94
N GLU A 186 -4.15 2.63 16.45
CA GLU A 186 -4.35 4.04 16.07
C GLU A 186 -5.23 4.16 14.82
N LEU A 187 -4.99 3.31 13.80
CA LEU A 187 -5.83 3.26 12.61
C LEU A 187 -7.26 2.80 12.94
N ALA A 188 -7.44 1.91 13.92
CA ALA A 188 -8.76 1.45 14.35
C ALA A 188 -9.57 2.52 15.10
N ASP A 189 -8.94 3.58 15.60
CA ASP A 189 -9.64 4.70 16.24
C ASP A 189 -10.35 5.56 15.18
N PRO A 190 -11.70 5.60 15.14
CA PRO A 190 -12.42 6.34 14.12
C PRO A 190 -12.22 7.87 14.17
N GLU A 191 -11.76 8.44 15.29
CA GLU A 191 -11.45 9.87 15.35
C GLU A 191 -10.16 10.22 14.60
N THR A 192 -9.22 9.29 14.50
CA THR A 192 -7.88 9.51 13.91
C THR A 192 -7.72 8.75 12.59
N GLY A 193 -8.07 7.47 12.56
CA GLY A 193 -7.87 6.58 11.44
C GLY A 193 -8.64 6.94 10.17
N ILE A 194 -9.84 7.53 10.30
CA ILE A 194 -10.61 8.00 9.13
C ILE A 194 -9.86 9.14 8.42
N ASP A 195 -9.35 10.11 9.19
CA ASP A 195 -8.56 11.22 8.64
C ASP A 195 -7.27 10.69 7.99
N LEU A 196 -6.56 9.76 8.63
CA LEU A 196 -5.34 9.16 8.09
C LEU A 196 -5.60 8.41 6.76
N ALA A 197 -6.60 7.52 6.74
CA ALA A 197 -6.92 6.71 5.55
C ALA A 197 -7.37 7.58 4.37
N VAL A 198 -8.25 8.56 4.61
CA VAL A 198 -8.76 9.43 3.54
C VAL A 198 -7.67 10.36 3.01
N ASN A 199 -6.86 10.97 3.88
CA ASN A 199 -5.75 11.82 3.39
C ASN A 199 -4.72 11.00 2.62
N GLN A 200 -4.41 9.78 3.05
CA GLN A 200 -3.49 8.90 2.30
C GLN A 200 -4.06 8.51 0.94
N LEU A 201 -5.36 8.21 0.84
CA LEU A 201 -6.02 7.98 -0.46
C LEU A 201 -5.88 9.18 -1.39
N ILE A 202 -6.05 10.41 -0.89
CA ILE A 202 -5.89 11.64 -1.69
C ILE A 202 -4.46 11.78 -2.22
N VAL A 203 -3.46 11.43 -1.40
CA VAL A 203 -2.03 11.45 -1.78
C VAL A 203 -1.75 10.40 -2.85
N VAL A 204 -2.13 9.15 -2.63
CA VAL A 204 -1.86 8.05 -3.56
C VAL A 204 -2.55 8.25 -4.90
N LEU A 205 -3.79 8.76 -4.89
CA LEU A 205 -4.52 9.06 -6.12
C LEU A 205 -4.01 10.30 -6.87
N ALA A 206 -3.17 11.13 -6.23
CA ALA A 206 -2.47 12.22 -6.90
C ALA A 206 -1.21 11.75 -7.66
N GLY A 207 -0.69 10.56 -7.33
CA GLY A 207 0.46 9.97 -7.98
C GLY A 207 0.14 9.52 -9.40
N SER A 208 0.98 9.88 -10.37
CA SER A 208 0.81 9.54 -11.79
C SER A 208 1.93 8.65 -12.33
N GLU A 209 2.74 8.08 -11.45
CA GLU A 209 3.85 7.22 -11.85
C GLU A 209 3.29 5.92 -12.44
N PRO A 210 3.65 5.58 -13.70
CA PRO A 210 3.06 4.46 -14.43
C PRO A 210 3.51 3.09 -13.88
N ASP A 211 4.69 3.07 -13.27
CA ASP A 211 5.23 1.87 -12.65
C ASP A 211 4.35 1.48 -11.46
N GLN A 212 3.96 0.20 -11.40
CA GLN A 212 3.19 -0.38 -10.30
C GLN A 212 1.74 0.12 -10.16
N LEU A 213 1.17 0.78 -11.18
CA LEU A 213 -0.23 1.22 -11.16
C LEU A 213 -1.26 0.13 -10.82
N PRO A 214 -1.15 -1.13 -11.34
CA PRO A 214 -2.05 -2.21 -10.92
C PRO A 214 -2.00 -2.50 -9.41
N ALA A 215 -0.80 -2.49 -8.83
CA ALA A 215 -0.60 -2.72 -7.40
C ALA A 215 -1.17 -1.55 -6.57
N ARG A 216 -0.90 -0.30 -6.99
CA ARG A 216 -1.48 0.92 -6.40
C ARG A 216 -3.01 0.85 -6.39
N ALA A 217 -3.61 0.50 -7.53
CA ALA A 217 -5.05 0.38 -7.69
C ALA A 217 -5.66 -0.67 -6.72
N THR A 218 -4.95 -1.80 -6.53
CA THR A 218 -5.32 -2.83 -5.55
C THR A 218 -5.32 -2.27 -4.12
N SER A 219 -4.33 -1.46 -3.76
CA SER A 219 -4.26 -0.84 -2.43
C SER A 219 -5.42 0.14 -2.18
N VAL A 220 -5.80 0.92 -3.21
CA VAL A 220 -6.93 1.86 -3.15
C VAL A 220 -8.25 1.09 -2.99
N GLU A 221 -8.43 0.00 -3.75
CA GLU A 221 -9.62 -0.86 -3.63
C GLU A 221 -9.74 -1.43 -2.22
N LEU A 222 -8.64 -1.93 -1.67
CA LEU A 222 -8.59 -2.48 -0.31
C LEU A 222 -9.03 -1.44 0.73
N VAL A 223 -8.53 -0.21 0.69
CA VAL A 223 -8.92 0.80 1.69
C VAL A 223 -10.37 1.25 1.52
N LEU A 224 -10.83 1.45 0.29
CA LEU A 224 -12.19 1.89 0.03
C LEU A 224 -13.22 0.80 0.37
N PHE A 225 -12.95 -0.46 0.01
CA PHE A 225 -13.96 -1.52 0.04
C PHE A 225 -13.63 -2.69 0.97
N GLY A 226 -12.38 -2.84 1.40
CA GLY A 226 -11.90 -4.00 2.16
C GLY A 226 -11.81 -5.26 1.31
N ASP A 227 -11.19 -6.30 1.86
CA ASP A 227 -10.98 -7.59 1.15
C ASP A 227 -12.31 -8.31 0.84
N ASP A 228 -13.33 -8.11 1.68
CA ASP A 228 -14.68 -8.66 1.46
C ASP A 228 -15.55 -7.81 0.51
N GLY A 229 -15.05 -6.66 0.07
CA GLY A 229 -15.72 -5.72 -0.81
C GLY A 229 -16.81 -4.86 -0.15
N GLY A 230 -16.99 -4.92 1.16
CA GLY A 230 -17.93 -4.08 1.90
C GLY A 230 -17.51 -3.66 3.31
N SER A 231 -16.28 -3.97 3.75
CA SER A 231 -15.74 -3.64 5.07
C SER A 231 -14.90 -2.36 5.11
N GLY A 232 -14.52 -1.81 3.96
CA GLY A 232 -13.67 -0.62 3.86
C GLY A 232 -14.39 0.70 4.23
N LEU A 233 -13.77 1.82 3.86
CA LEU A 233 -14.32 3.16 4.15
C LEU A 233 -15.75 3.36 3.62
N THR A 234 -16.14 2.72 2.52
CA THR A 234 -17.49 2.87 1.97
C THR A 234 -18.58 2.27 2.85
N ALA A 235 -18.24 1.43 3.84
CA ALA A 235 -19.21 0.93 4.81
C ALA A 235 -19.85 2.03 5.68
N MET A 236 -19.25 3.23 5.69
CA MET A 236 -19.65 4.37 6.52
C MET A 236 -20.38 5.49 5.75
N VAL A 237 -20.60 5.33 4.43
CA VAL A 237 -21.25 6.32 3.57
C VAL A 237 -22.53 5.76 2.94
N ASP A 238 -23.29 6.61 2.26
CA ASP A 238 -24.52 6.20 1.59
C ASP A 238 -24.29 5.30 0.36
N ASP A 239 -25.34 4.59 -0.02
CA ASP A 239 -25.30 3.61 -1.12
C ASP A 239 -25.01 4.28 -2.48
N ASP A 240 -25.41 5.54 -2.67
CA ASP A 240 -25.20 6.26 -3.93
C ASP A 240 -23.72 6.64 -4.08
N LEU A 241 -23.10 7.17 -3.03
CA LEU A 241 -21.65 7.45 -3.02
C LEU A 241 -20.84 6.15 -3.13
N THR A 242 -21.24 5.09 -2.43
CA THR A 242 -20.60 3.77 -2.52
C THR A 242 -20.61 3.22 -3.96
N ALA A 243 -21.76 3.28 -4.63
CA ALA A 243 -21.89 2.80 -6.02
C ALA A 243 -21.04 3.62 -7.00
N ARG A 244 -20.93 4.93 -6.76
CA ARG A 244 -20.09 5.82 -7.57
C ARG A 244 -18.61 5.52 -7.37
N LEU A 245 -18.13 5.49 -6.12
CA LEU A 245 -16.75 5.14 -5.80
C LEU A 245 -16.39 3.78 -6.41
N ARG A 246 -17.29 2.79 -6.37
CA ARG A 246 -17.03 1.48 -6.98
C ARG A 246 -16.81 1.58 -8.48
N THR A 247 -17.67 2.34 -9.17
CA THR A 247 -17.56 2.53 -10.62
C THR A 247 -16.26 3.23 -11.00
N GLU A 248 -15.87 4.25 -10.24
CA GLU A 248 -14.64 5.02 -10.48
C GLU A 248 -13.39 4.15 -10.18
N THR A 249 -13.39 3.38 -9.09
CA THR A 249 -12.32 2.42 -8.78
C THR A 249 -12.21 1.32 -9.84
N ASP A 250 -13.31 0.71 -10.28
CA ASP A 250 -13.30 -0.30 -11.34
C ASP A 250 -12.73 0.27 -12.66
N THR A 251 -13.06 1.54 -12.96
CA THR A 251 -12.53 2.24 -14.14
C THR A 251 -11.03 2.47 -14.01
N MET A 252 -10.56 2.91 -12.85
CA MET A 252 -9.13 3.07 -12.55
C MET A 252 -8.38 1.75 -12.67
N ILE A 253 -8.89 0.66 -12.08
CA ILE A 253 -8.27 -0.68 -12.17
C ILE A 253 -8.17 -1.14 -13.62
N ALA A 254 -9.24 -1.00 -14.40
CA ALA A 254 -9.24 -1.37 -15.81
C ALA A 254 -8.22 -0.56 -16.62
N ALA A 255 -8.07 0.73 -16.33
CA ALA A 255 -7.09 1.59 -16.98
C ALA A 255 -5.65 1.29 -16.54
N ALA A 256 -5.44 0.92 -15.26
CA ALA A 256 -4.13 0.54 -14.74
C ALA A 256 -3.60 -0.78 -15.34
N GLN A 257 -4.49 -1.68 -15.75
CA GLN A 257 -4.15 -2.96 -16.40
C GLN A 257 -3.91 -2.85 -17.91
N ALA A 258 -4.04 -1.67 -18.50
CA ALA A 258 -3.77 -1.47 -19.92
C ALA A 258 -2.26 -1.61 -20.21
N ASP A 259 -1.92 -2.13 -21.40
CA ASP A 259 -0.53 -2.36 -21.82
C ASP A 259 0.33 -1.08 -21.79
N GLU A 260 -0.27 0.09 -21.99
CA GLU A 260 0.36 1.38 -21.78
C GLU A 260 -0.58 2.27 -20.96
N PRO A 261 -0.28 2.53 -19.67
CA PRO A 261 -1.04 3.51 -18.90
C PRO A 261 -0.87 4.87 -19.54
N ASP A 262 -1.97 5.47 -19.96
CA ASP A 262 -1.99 6.68 -20.76
C ASP A 262 -2.79 7.79 -20.06
N ALA A 263 -3.20 8.80 -20.84
CA ALA A 263 -3.99 9.91 -20.32
C ALA A 263 -5.32 9.46 -19.69
N ASP A 264 -5.87 8.30 -20.09
CA ASP A 264 -7.12 7.77 -19.54
C ASP A 264 -6.91 7.21 -18.13
N THR A 265 -5.75 6.62 -17.84
CA THR A 265 -5.42 6.16 -16.47
C THR A 265 -5.29 7.33 -15.50
N VAL A 266 -4.58 8.38 -15.92
CA VAL A 266 -4.46 9.62 -15.13
C VAL A 266 -5.83 10.27 -14.92
N ALA A 267 -6.67 10.29 -15.95
CA ALA A 267 -8.02 10.85 -15.85
C ALA A 267 -8.90 10.05 -14.87
N ALA A 268 -8.84 8.72 -14.89
CA ALA A 268 -9.59 7.86 -13.98
C ALA A 268 -9.14 8.05 -12.51
N MET A 269 -7.83 8.17 -12.28
CA MET A 269 -7.29 8.45 -10.94
C MET A 269 -7.73 9.83 -10.43
N GLU A 270 -7.65 10.87 -11.25
CA GLU A 270 -8.10 12.23 -10.88
C GLU A 270 -9.61 12.33 -10.67
N GLU A 271 -10.42 11.57 -11.43
CA GLU A 271 -11.86 11.48 -11.21
C GLU A 271 -12.18 10.86 -9.84
N LEU A 272 -11.60 9.70 -9.53
CA LEU A 272 -11.75 9.06 -8.22
C LEU A 272 -11.24 9.95 -7.09
N ARG A 273 -10.08 10.59 -7.29
CA ARG A 273 -9.51 11.55 -6.34
C ARG A 273 -10.45 12.71 -6.07
N ALA A 274 -11.08 13.26 -7.10
CA ALA A 274 -12.03 14.37 -6.95
C ALA A 274 -13.22 13.95 -6.10
N THR A 275 -13.78 12.76 -6.32
CA THR A 275 -14.88 12.21 -5.50
C THR A 275 -14.43 11.98 -4.05
N VAL A 276 -13.24 11.40 -3.84
CA VAL A 276 -12.67 11.20 -2.50
C VAL A 276 -12.47 12.55 -1.77
N ALA A 277 -11.82 13.51 -2.42
CA ALA A 277 -11.46 14.80 -1.82
C ALA A 277 -12.65 15.73 -1.57
N THR A 278 -13.82 15.45 -2.14
CA THR A 278 -15.01 16.30 -2.02
C THR A 278 -16.16 15.61 -1.31
N GLU A 279 -16.65 14.49 -1.84
CA GLU A 279 -17.85 13.81 -1.35
C GLU A 279 -17.53 12.91 -0.16
N LEU A 280 -16.50 12.05 -0.27
CA LEU A 280 -16.10 11.17 0.82
C LEU A 280 -15.62 11.96 2.05
N VAL A 281 -14.78 12.99 1.82
CA VAL A 281 -14.34 13.93 2.87
C VAL A 281 -15.54 14.59 3.58
N ALA A 282 -16.52 15.09 2.82
CA ALA A 282 -17.67 15.78 3.40
C ALA A 282 -18.56 14.83 4.22
N GLU A 283 -18.77 13.60 3.76
CA GLU A 283 -19.65 12.64 4.41
C GLU A 283 -19.02 12.02 5.66
N LEU A 284 -17.73 11.72 5.61
CA LEU A 284 -17.00 11.20 6.77
C LEU A 284 -16.66 12.30 7.79
N GLY A 285 -16.65 13.57 7.37
CA GLY A 285 -16.31 14.72 8.21
C GLY A 285 -14.81 14.88 8.40
N VAL A 286 -14.04 14.56 7.35
CA VAL A 286 -12.57 14.52 7.38
C VAL A 286 -11.97 15.92 7.34
N THR A 287 -10.91 16.12 8.11
CA THR A 287 -10.04 17.29 7.92
C THR A 287 -8.97 16.98 6.88
N VAL A 288 -9.05 17.64 5.72
CA VAL A 288 -8.02 17.50 4.69
C VAL A 288 -6.76 18.22 5.15
N THR A 289 -5.67 17.48 5.30
CA THR A 289 -4.36 18.01 5.61
C THR A 289 -3.54 18.06 4.33
N PHE A 290 -3.20 19.27 3.88
CA PHE A 290 -2.19 19.42 2.83
C PHE A 290 -0.83 19.20 3.50
N SER A 291 -0.21 18.06 3.26
CA SER A 291 1.17 17.85 3.69
C SER A 291 2.04 18.80 2.87
N ASP A 292 2.61 19.83 3.49
CA ASP A 292 3.64 20.73 2.93
C ASP A 292 4.98 19.98 2.64
N ALA A 293 4.95 18.64 2.52
CA ALA A 293 6.10 17.79 2.28
C ALA A 293 6.48 17.67 0.79
N ASP A 294 5.83 18.42 -0.11
CA ASP A 294 6.26 18.68 -1.49
C ASP A 294 7.49 19.63 -1.51
N GLY A 295 8.44 19.40 -0.62
CA GLY A 295 9.74 20.07 -0.56
C GLY A 295 10.63 19.62 -1.70
N ASP A 296 10.16 19.85 -2.92
CA ASP A 296 10.91 19.77 -4.15
C ASP A 296 12.02 20.83 -4.10
N SER A 297 13.24 20.37 -3.85
CA SER A 297 14.44 21.02 -4.36
C SER A 297 15.52 19.97 -4.50
N ALA A 298 15.34 19.08 -5.48
CA ALA A 298 16.48 18.59 -6.24
C ALA A 298 17.15 19.82 -6.88
N GLY A 299 18.37 20.11 -6.41
CA GLY A 299 19.27 21.12 -6.93
C GLY A 299 20.70 20.66 -6.73
#